data_AF-A0A3S0ZW33-F1
#
_entry.id   AF-A0A3S0ZW33-F1
#
_cell.length_a   1.000
_cell.length_b   1.000
_cell.length_c   1.000
_cell.angle_alpha   90.00
_cell.angle_beta   90.00
_cell.angle_gamma   90.00
#
_symmetry.space_group_name_H-M   'P 1'
#
loop_
_entity.id
_entity.type
_entity.pdbx_description
1 polymer ?
#
loop_
_entity_poly.entity_id
_entity_poly.type
_entity_poly.pdbx_seq_one_letter_code
_entity_poly.pdbx_strand_id
1 'polypeptide(L)'
;QPLSYPHQVSLRSYTAGKHHSCGGILIDSKWILTAAHCFEGNKNPWAWNAILGEFDRAVTDGLERLVKVDTLYTHSGFVMGAGNDIALLEI
;
A
#
# COMPACT_ATOMS: atom_id res chain seq x y z
N GLN A 1 3.67 -1.47 -20.22
CA GLN A 1 4.78 -0.50 -20.27
C GLN A 1 4.89 0.13 -18.90
N PRO A 2 6.10 0.49 -18.42
CA PRO A 2 6.24 1.27 -17.20
C PRO A 2 5.33 2.51 -17.24
N LEU A 3 4.76 2.87 -16.08
CA LEU A 3 3.92 4.05 -15.90
C LEU A 3 2.59 4.08 -16.69
N SER A 4 2.13 2.96 -17.27
CA SER A 4 0.78 2.92 -17.89
C SER A 4 -0.36 3.06 -16.86
N TYR A 5 -0.08 2.73 -15.59
CA TYR A 5 -1.00 2.89 -14.45
C TYR A 5 -0.27 3.62 -13.31
N PRO A 6 -0.02 4.94 -13.43
CA PRO A 6 0.86 5.66 -12.52
C PRO A 6 0.31 5.77 -11.09
N HIS A 7 -0.99 5.54 -10.91
CA HIS A 7 -1.66 5.49 -9.62
C HIS A 7 -1.48 4.15 -8.88
N GLN A 8 -0.98 3.11 -9.55
CA GLN A 8 -0.78 1.80 -8.91
C GLN A 8 0.33 1.89 -7.86
N VAL A 9 0.03 1.39 -6.67
CA VAL A 9 0.98 1.29 -5.55
C VAL A 9 1.20 -0.17 -5.18
N SER A 10 2.46 -0.50 -4.85
CA SER A 10 2.84 -1.77 -4.25
C SER A 10 3.10 -1.56 -2.75
N LEU A 11 2.22 -2.10 -1.90
CA LEU A 11 2.36 -2.05 -0.45
C LEU A 11 3.19 -3.23 0.03
N ARG A 12 4.25 -2.95 0.79
CA ARG A 12 5.21 -3.95 1.26
C ARG A 12 5.35 -3.90 2.77
N SER A 13 5.22 -5.05 3.43
CA SER A 13 5.37 -5.18 4.88
C SER A 13 6.79 -5.60 5.28
N TYR A 14 7.39 -4.90 6.24
CA TYR A 14 8.69 -5.25 6.82
C TYR A 14 8.66 -6.59 7.57
N THR A 15 7.54 -6.92 8.22
CA THR A 15 7.39 -8.19 8.95
C THR A 15 7.21 -9.38 8.00
N ALA A 16 6.83 -9.13 6.74
CA ALA A 16 6.75 -10.14 5.68
C ALA A 16 8.01 -10.19 4.80
N GLY A 17 9.17 -9.78 5.32
CA GLY A 17 10.44 -9.80 4.57
C GLY A 17 10.54 -8.74 3.46
N LYS A 18 9.77 -7.65 3.55
CA LYS A 18 9.70 -6.56 2.55
C LYS A 18 9.15 -6.98 1.18
N HIS A 19 8.37 -8.06 1.14
CA HIS A 19 7.67 -8.49 -0.08
C HIS A 19 6.39 -7.68 -0.29
N HIS A 20 5.92 -7.62 -1.54
CA HIS A 20 4.60 -7.12 -1.86
C HIS A 20 3.54 -7.94 -1.13
N SER A 21 2.66 -7.25 -0.44
CA SER A 21 1.54 -7.84 0.29
C SER A 21 0.22 -7.45 -0.34
N CYS A 22 0.07 -6.18 -0.72
CA CYS A 22 -1.17 -5.67 -1.29
C CYS A 22 -0.92 -4.59 -2.35
N GLY A 23 -1.95 -4.32 -3.16
CA GLY A 23 -2.02 -3.14 -4.00
C GLY A 23 -2.56 -1.91 -3.25
N GLY A 24 -2.38 -0.74 -3.84
CA GLY A 24 -3.04 0.50 -3.44
C GLY A 24 -3.20 1.44 -4.64
N ILE A 25 -3.95 2.50 -4.45
CA ILE A 25 -4.25 3.51 -5.46
C ILE A 25 -3.85 4.87 -4.89
N LEU A 26 -2.91 5.55 -5.53
CA LEU A 26 -2.57 6.93 -5.20
C LEU A 26 -3.73 7.84 -5.65
N ILE A 27 -4.47 8.38 -4.69
CA ILE A 27 -5.64 9.22 -4.93
C ILE A 27 -5.34 10.72 -4.78
N ASP A 28 -4.27 11.04 -4.05
CA ASP A 28 -3.70 12.39 -3.93
C ASP A 28 -2.18 12.27 -3.71
N SER A 29 -1.47 13.39 -3.73
CA SER A 29 -0.04 13.52 -3.44
C SER A 29 0.44 12.85 -2.15
N LYS A 30 -0.43 12.72 -1.14
CA LYS A 30 -0.13 12.10 0.16
C LYS A 30 -1.05 10.95 0.55
N TRP A 31 -2.05 10.64 -0.27
CA TRP A 31 -3.12 9.72 0.11
C TRP A 31 -3.16 8.50 -0.80
N ILE A 32 -3.11 7.32 -0.19
CA ILE A 32 -3.30 6.05 -0.86
C ILE A 32 -4.57 5.39 -0.35
N LEU A 33 -5.43 5.01 -1.29
CA LEU A 33 -6.60 4.16 -1.04
C LEU A 33 -6.21 2.68 -1.20
N THR A 34 -6.66 1.82 -0.30
CA THR A 34 -6.42 0.38 -0.36
C THR A 34 -7.50 -0.38 0.42
N ALA A 35 -7.33 -1.68 0.60
CA ALA A 35 -8.22 -2.54 1.36
C ALA A 35 -7.82 -2.60 2.84
N ALA A 36 -8.79 -2.70 3.74
CA ALA A 36 -8.55 -2.79 5.18
C ALA A 36 -7.95 -4.14 5.58
N HIS A 37 -8.35 -5.22 4.89
CA HIS A 37 -7.89 -6.57 5.21
C HIS A 37 -6.37 -6.74 5.09
N CYS A 38 -5.71 -5.91 4.28
CA CYS A 38 -4.26 -5.89 4.12
C CYS A 38 -3.51 -5.72 5.45
N PHE A 39 -4.14 -5.09 6.44
CA PHE A 39 -3.50 -4.69 7.69
C PHE A 39 -3.90 -5.52 8.90
N GLU A 40 -4.67 -6.59 8.74
CA GLU A 40 -5.09 -7.42 9.88
C GLU A 40 -3.92 -8.07 10.61
N GLY A 41 -2.87 -8.49 9.88
CA GLY A 41 -1.67 -9.07 10.47
C GLY A 41 -0.76 -8.04 11.16
N ASN A 42 -0.82 -6.77 10.76
CA ASN A 42 -0.01 -5.71 11.36
C ASN A 42 -0.57 -4.31 11.06
N LYS A 43 -1.13 -3.65 12.08
CA LYS A 43 -1.69 -2.30 11.99
C LYS A 43 -0.69 -1.19 12.31
N ASN A 44 0.57 -1.50 12.60
CA ASN A 44 1.59 -0.48 12.83
C ASN A 44 2.00 0.16 11.47
N PRO A 45 1.72 1.46 11.22
CA PRO A 45 2.03 2.10 9.94
C PRO A 45 3.53 2.00 9.59
N TRP A 46 4.42 2.08 10.57
CA TRP A 46 5.87 2.05 10.34
C TRP A 46 6.40 0.68 9.90
N ALA A 47 5.57 -0.36 9.97
CA ALA A 47 5.88 -1.66 9.40
C ALA A 47 5.59 -1.74 7.88
N TRP A 48 5.09 -0.67 7.27
CA TRP A 48 4.66 -0.65 5.86
C TRP A 48 5.39 0.41 5.04
N ASN A 49 5.71 0.05 3.80
CA ASN A 49 6.14 0.99 2.76
C ASN A 49 5.19 0.94 1.57
N ALA A 50 4.98 2.09 0.95
CA ALA A 50 4.38 2.24 -0.37
C ALA A 50 5.48 2.40 -1.42
N ILE A 51 5.47 1.56 -2.46
CA ILE A 51 6.33 1.72 -3.62
C ILE A 51 5.46 2.27 -4.76
N LEU A 52 5.73 3.51 -5.15
CA LEU A 52 5.13 4.17 -6.32
C LEU A 52 6.01 3.90 -7.55
N GLY A 53 5.42 3.92 -8.75
CA GLY A 53 6.17 3.79 -10.01
C GLY A 53 6.73 2.39 -10.30
N GLU A 54 6.43 1.41 -9.44
CA GLU A 54 6.76 -0.01 -9.63
C GLU A 54 6.11 -0.59 -10.91
N PHE A 55 6.84 -1.46 -11.61
CA PHE A 55 6.37 -2.12 -12.83
C PHE A 55 6.76 -3.60 -12.87
N ASP A 56 8.04 -3.93 -12.63
CA ASP A 56 8.54 -5.30 -12.55
C ASP A 56 9.18 -5.54 -11.18
N ARG A 57 8.46 -6.28 -10.33
CA ARG A 57 8.87 -6.56 -8.94
C ARG A 57 10.20 -7.30 -8.81
N ALA A 58 10.72 -7.90 -9.88
CA ALA A 58 12.02 -8.59 -9.89
C ALA A 58 13.18 -7.65 -10.25
N VAL A 59 12.90 -6.45 -10.73
CA VAL A 59 13.87 -5.48 -11.22
C VAL A 59 13.74 -4.20 -10.41
N THR A 60 14.84 -3.45 -10.28
CA THR A 60 14.79 -2.06 -9.81
C THR A 60 15.28 -1.19 -10.95
N ASP A 61 14.36 -0.56 -11.66
CA ASP A 61 14.63 0.19 -12.89
C ASP A 61 14.91 1.68 -12.66
N GLY A 62 14.74 2.15 -11.41
CA GLY A 62 15.02 3.51 -10.98
C GLY A 62 13.82 4.45 -11.03
N LEU A 63 12.66 3.98 -11.52
CA LEU A 63 11.40 4.72 -11.46
C LEU A 63 10.69 4.55 -10.11
N GLU A 64 11.08 3.55 -9.33
CA GLU A 64 10.43 3.22 -8.08
C GLU A 64 10.73 4.26 -7.00
N ARG A 65 9.68 4.75 -6.35
CA ARG A 65 9.79 5.62 -5.19
C ARG A 65 9.25 4.92 -3.96
N LEU A 66 10.15 4.60 -3.04
CA LEU A 66 9.79 4.08 -1.72
C LEU A 66 9.38 5.24 -0.82
N VAL A 67 8.17 5.16 -0.27
CA VAL A 67 7.63 6.10 0.72
C VAL A 67 7.18 5.33 1.94
N LYS A 68 7.46 5.86 3.13
CA LYS A 68 7.01 5.24 4.39
C LYS A 68 5.56 5.61 4.63
N VAL A 69 4.80 4.71 5.25
CA VAL A 69 3.46 5.03 5.74
C VAL A 69 3.58 5.76 7.07
N ASP A 70 3.03 6.96 7.15
CA ASP A 70 2.98 7.77 8.38
C ASP A 70 1.79 7.35 9.24
N THR A 71 0.59 7.34 8.65
CA THR A 71 -0.65 6.98 9.33
C THR A 71 -1.50 6.02 8.51
N LEU A 72 -2.20 5.11 9.20
CA LEU A 72 -3.02 4.04 8.62
C LEU A 72 -4.42 4.11 9.22
N TYR A 73 -5.42 4.31 8.36
CA TYR A 73 -6.84 4.39 8.71
C TYR A 73 -7.61 3.24 8.08
N THR A 74 -7.92 2.19 8.84
CA THR A 74 -8.92 1.19 8.41
C THR A 74 -10.32 1.71 8.70
N HIS A 75 -11.27 1.45 7.81
CA HIS A 75 -12.68 1.79 8.06
C HIS A 75 -13.16 1.20 9.40
N SER A 76 -13.81 2.01 10.24
CA SER A 76 -14.19 1.61 11.61
C SER A 76 -15.19 0.46 11.66
N GLY A 77 -16.03 0.34 10.62
CA GLY A 77 -16.95 -0.77 10.42
C GLY A 77 -16.39 -1.96 9.63
N PHE A 78 -15.08 -2.03 9.39
CA PHE A 78 -14.47 -3.16 8.68
C PHE A 78 -14.70 -4.46 9.45
N VAL A 79 -15.25 -5.45 8.74
CA VAL A 79 -15.42 -6.81 9.24
C VAL A 79 -14.99 -7.77 8.15
N MET A 80 -14.04 -8.64 8.45
CA MET A 80 -13.53 -9.63 7.50
C MET A 80 -14.66 -10.46 6.89
N GLY A 81 -14.72 -10.48 5.56
CA GLY A 81 -15.75 -11.21 4.81
C GLY A 81 -17.17 -10.60 4.84
N ALA A 82 -17.39 -9.52 5.59
CA ALA A 82 -18.72 -8.90 5.75
C ALA A 82 -18.81 -7.44 5.27
N GLY A 83 -17.68 -6.82 4.87
CA GLY A 83 -17.67 -5.56 4.11
C GLY A 83 -16.84 -4.45 4.75
N ASN A 84 -16.98 -3.24 4.19
CA ASN A 84 -16.18 -2.05 4.55
C ASN A 84 -14.67 -2.28 4.43
N ASP A 85 -14.26 -3.07 3.44
CA ASP A 85 -12.87 -3.42 3.19
C ASP A 85 -12.14 -2.27 2.46
N ILE A 86 -11.98 -1.17 3.18
CA ILE A 86 -11.37 0.06 2.67
C ILE A 86 -10.50 0.70 3.75
N ALA A 87 -9.35 1.20 3.32
CA ALA A 87 -8.40 1.90 4.18
C ALA A 87 -7.74 3.07 3.43
N LEU A 88 -7.33 4.07 4.20
CA LEU A 88 -6.53 5.21 3.74
C LEU A 88 -5.17 5.19 4.44
N LEU A 89 -4.12 5.45 3.66
CA LEU A 89 -2.77 5.64 4.16
C LEU A 89 -2.34 7.08 3.86
N GLU A 90 -1.75 7.72 4.85
CA GLU A 90 -0.99 8.96 4.68
C GLU A 90 0.50 8.60 4.52
N ILE A 91 1.15 9.16 3.49
CA ILE A 91 2.56 8.90 3.13
C ILE A 91 3.40 10.17 3.01
#